data_AF-A0A522UZ96-F1
#
_entry.id   AF-A0A522UZ96-F1
#
_cell.length_a   1.000
_cell.length_b   1.000
_cell.length_c   1.000
_cell.angle_alpha   90.00
_cell.angle_beta   90.00
_cell.angle_gamma   90.00
#
_symmetry.space_group_name_H-M   'P 1'
#
loop_
_entity.id
_entity.type
_entity.pdbx_description
1 polymer ?
#
loop_
_entity_poly.entity_id
_entity_poly.type
_entity_poly.pdbx_seq_one_letter_code
_entity_poly.pdbx_strand_id
1 'polypeptide(L)'
;MRAINIRQSEEKGFTLVELLIVVAIIAILAAIAIPQYVNYTKKAKESRCANDAASSCSMAAAEYANTGNAATNSAGGATCSVSSDGAASITAQPAGCSGCAVSATGNVSGCTGT
;
A
#
# COMPACT_ATOMS: atom_id res chain seq x y z
N MET A 1 53.41 48.93 -12.04
CA MET A 1 53.14 47.52 -11.66
C MET A 1 52.18 47.54 -10.48
N ARG A 2 50.92 47.12 -10.67
CA ARG A 2 49.92 47.03 -9.59
C ARG A 2 50.10 45.67 -8.90
N ALA A 3 50.36 45.67 -7.59
CA ALA A 3 50.40 44.45 -6.79
C ALA A 3 48.97 43.92 -6.58
N ILE A 4 48.72 42.67 -6.98
CA ILE A 4 47.48 41.96 -6.69
C ILE A 4 47.60 41.39 -5.27
N ASN A 5 46.88 41.98 -4.32
CA ASN A 5 46.80 41.49 -2.96
C ASN A 5 45.79 40.34 -2.91
N ILE A 6 46.26 39.09 -2.93
CA ILE A 6 45.39 37.91 -2.79
C ILE A 6 45.01 37.81 -1.31
N ARG A 7 43.77 38.22 -0.99
CA ARG A 7 43.17 37.91 0.31
C ARG A 7 42.95 36.40 0.35
N GLN A 8 43.69 35.69 1.20
CA GLN A 8 43.38 34.29 1.51
C GLN A 8 42.02 34.28 2.22
N SER A 9 40.98 33.83 1.51
CA SER A 9 39.75 33.40 2.15
C SER A 9 40.08 32.13 2.93
N GLU A 10 39.89 32.14 4.24
CA GLU A 10 39.98 30.93 5.05
C GLU A 10 38.87 29.98 4.59
N GLU A 11 39.24 29.00 3.76
CA GLU A 11 38.31 27.94 3.38
C GLU A 11 38.05 27.07 4.62
N LYS A 12 36.92 27.34 5.29
CA LYS A 12 36.41 26.49 6.37
C LYS A 12 35.97 25.15 5.77
N GLY A 13 36.89 24.20 5.72
CA GLY A 13 36.60 22.82 5.35
C GLY A 13 35.74 22.13 6.41
N PHE A 14 34.90 21.19 5.95
CA PHE A 14 34.13 20.31 6.82
C PHE A 14 35.06 19.38 7.59
N THR A 15 34.97 19.37 8.92
CA THR A 15 35.83 18.53 9.74
C THR A 15 35.35 17.08 9.71
N LEU A 16 36.28 16.12 9.78
CA LEU A 16 35.92 14.70 9.88
C LEU A 16 35.10 14.39 11.14
N VAL A 17 35.28 15.21 12.19
CA VAL A 17 34.52 15.11 13.44
C VAL A 17 33.06 15.52 13.24
N GLU A 18 32.80 16.59 12.50
CA GLU A 18 31.44 16.99 12.14
C GLU A 18 30.73 15.89 11.35
N LEU A 19 31.43 15.29 10.38
CA LEU A 19 30.87 14.19 9.59
C LEU A 19 30.55 12.99 10.49
N LEU A 20 31.45 12.63 11.40
CA LEU A 20 31.30 11.49 12.30
C LEU A 20 30.10 11.65 13.24
N ILE A 21 29.86 12.85 13.78
CA ILE A 21 28.70 13.11 14.63
C ILE A 21 27.39 12.99 13.82
N VAL A 22 27.39 13.47 12.57
CA VAL A 22 26.20 13.38 11.70
C VAL A 22 25.83 11.92 11.42
N VAL A 23 26.79 11.06 11.04
CA VAL A 23 26.48 9.64 10.81
C VAL A 23 26.08 8.92 12.10
N ALA A 24 26.63 9.30 13.26
CA ALA A 24 26.20 8.75 14.54
C ALA A 24 24.73 9.07 14.85
N ILE A 25 24.29 10.31 14.61
CA ILE A 25 22.89 10.71 14.80
C ILE A 25 21.97 10.00 13.80
N ILE A 26 22.36 9.93 12.52
CA ILE A 26 21.59 9.22 11.48
C ILE A 26 21.45 7.73 11.84
N ALA A 27 22.49 7.09 12.39
CA ALA A 27 22.44 5.70 12.80
C ALA A 27 21.39 5.45 13.91
N ILE A 28 21.30 6.35 14.90
CA ILE A 28 20.30 6.27 15.97
C ILE A 28 18.88 6.43 15.40
N LEU A 29 18.67 7.44 14.53
CA LEU A 29 17.37 7.66 13.90
C LEU A 29 16.96 6.50 13.00
N ALA A 30 17.89 5.97 12.20
CA ALA A 30 17.65 4.85 11.30
C ALA A 30 17.24 3.57 12.04
N ALA A 31 17.86 3.30 13.19
CA ALA A 31 17.52 2.14 14.02
C ALA A 31 16.05 2.13 14.46
N ILE A 32 15.44 3.30 14.69
CA ILE A 32 14.03 3.44 15.07
C ILE A 32 13.14 3.56 13.83
N ALA A 33 13.56 4.34 12.84
CA ALA A 33 12.75 4.67 11.67
C ALA A 33 12.55 3.47 10.73
N ILE A 34 13.56 2.63 10.53
CA ILE A 34 13.49 1.47 9.63
C ILE A 34 12.39 0.47 10.04
N PRO A 35 12.35 -0.06 11.28
CA PRO A 35 11.31 -1.00 11.66
C PRO A 35 9.90 -0.36 11.63
N GLN A 36 9.78 0.91 12.00
CA GLN A 36 8.52 1.64 11.92
C GLN A 36 8.04 1.81 10.48
N TYR A 37 8.92 2.20 9.55
CA TYR A 37 8.62 2.35 8.14
C TYR A 37 8.18 1.03 7.49
N VAL A 38 8.86 -0.07 7.81
CA VAL A 38 8.47 -1.40 7.32
C VAL A 38 7.08 -1.79 7.83
N ASN A 39 6.75 -1.52 9.10
CA ASN A 39 5.42 -1.80 9.63
C ASN A 39 4.34 -0.89 9.03
N TYR A 40 4.66 0.38 8.80
CA TYR A 40 3.73 1.33 8.17
C TYR A 40 3.38 0.92 6.74
N THR A 41 4.40 0.56 5.94
CA THR A 41 4.19 0.08 4.57
C THR A 41 3.43 -1.24 4.50
N LYS A 42 3.62 -2.15 5.47
CA LYS A 42 2.81 -3.38 5.60
C LYS A 42 1.34 -3.06 5.87
N LYS A 43 1.04 -2.21 6.86
CA LYS A 43 -0.34 -1.79 7.18
C LYS A 43 -1.02 -1.06 6.02
N ALA A 44 -0.29 -0.21 5.30
CA ALA A 44 -0.80 0.46 4.11
C ALA A 44 -1.16 -0.54 3.00
N LYS A 45 -0.32 -1.55 2.79
CA LYS A 45 -0.61 -2.66 1.85
C LYS A 45 -1.83 -3.44 2.29
N GLU A 46 -1.91 -3.86 3.56
CA GLU A 46 -3.08 -4.58 4.11
C GLU A 46 -4.39 -3.82 3.88
N SER A 47 -4.41 -2.51 4.18
CA SER A 47 -5.58 -1.65 3.94
C SER A 47 -5.95 -1.58 2.45
N ARG A 48 -4.95 -1.44 1.57
CA ARG A 48 -5.16 -1.47 0.12
C ARG A 48 -5.76 -2.81 -0.34
N CYS A 49 -5.21 -3.94 0.13
CA CYS A 49 -5.70 -5.27 -0.20
C CYS A 49 -7.17 -5.45 0.20
N ALA A 50 -7.53 -5.01 1.40
CA ALA A 50 -8.90 -5.09 1.90
C ALA A 50 -9.87 -4.21 1.06
N ASN A 51 -9.46 -2.99 0.70
CA ASN A 51 -10.27 -2.09 -0.09
C ASN A 51 -10.47 -2.59 -1.54
N ASP A 52 -9.42 -3.10 -2.18
CA ASP A 52 -9.48 -3.64 -3.53
C ASP A 52 -10.43 -4.86 -3.57
N ALA A 53 -10.29 -5.77 -2.60
CA ALA A 53 -11.16 -6.93 -2.43
C ALA A 53 -12.63 -6.52 -2.20
N ALA A 54 -12.88 -5.61 -1.25
CA ALA A 54 -14.24 -5.15 -0.96
C ALA A 54 -14.89 -4.46 -2.16
N SER A 55 -14.13 -3.62 -2.89
CA SER A 55 -14.60 -2.96 -4.11
C SER A 55 -15.00 -3.97 -5.18
N SER A 56 -14.12 -4.94 -5.49
CA SER A 56 -14.40 -5.98 -6.49
C SER A 56 -15.63 -6.81 -6.14
N CYS A 57 -15.81 -7.22 -4.87
CA CYS A 57 -16.99 -7.96 -4.44
C CYS A 57 -18.27 -7.12 -4.43
N SER A 58 -18.19 -5.85 -4.03
CA SER A 58 -19.35 -4.94 -4.06
C SER A 58 -19.88 -4.78 -5.48
N MET A 59 -18.99 -4.61 -6.46
CA MET A 59 -19.38 -4.52 -7.87
C MET A 59 -19.98 -5.83 -8.40
N ALA A 60 -19.37 -6.97 -8.09
CA ALA A 60 -19.89 -8.28 -8.50
C ALA A 60 -21.26 -8.57 -7.84
N ALA A 61 -21.45 -8.20 -6.58
CA ALA A 61 -22.71 -8.34 -5.86
C ALA A 61 -23.80 -7.40 -6.42
N ALA A 62 -23.45 -6.17 -6.80
CA ALA A 62 -24.38 -5.24 -7.42
C ALA A 62 -24.87 -5.75 -8.79
N GLU A 63 -23.97 -6.34 -9.58
CA GLU A 63 -24.33 -6.95 -10.87
C GLU A 63 -25.25 -8.17 -10.68
N TYR A 64 -24.94 -9.03 -9.71
CA TYR A 64 -25.81 -10.15 -9.35
C TYR A 64 -27.18 -9.66 -8.86
N ALA A 65 -27.24 -8.60 -8.07
CA ALA A 65 -28.50 -8.02 -7.60
C ALA A 65 -29.34 -7.41 -8.74
N ASN A 66 -28.69 -6.93 -9.81
CA ASN A 66 -29.38 -6.35 -10.96
C ASN A 66 -29.89 -7.41 -11.94
N THR A 67 -29.08 -8.45 -12.18
CA THR A 67 -29.35 -9.44 -13.23
C THR A 67 -29.91 -10.77 -12.70
N GLY A 68 -29.70 -11.08 -11.43
CA GLY A 68 -29.95 -12.40 -10.85
C GLY A 68 -28.99 -13.49 -11.34
N ASN A 69 -27.97 -13.13 -12.11
CA ASN A 69 -27.02 -14.06 -12.72
C ASN A 69 -25.65 -13.99 -12.05
N ALA A 70 -24.90 -15.10 -12.14
CA ALA A 70 -23.52 -15.13 -11.69
C ALA A 70 -22.70 -13.99 -12.32
N ALA A 71 -21.92 -13.30 -11.49
CA ALA A 71 -21.18 -12.11 -11.88
C ALA A 71 -19.74 -12.19 -11.38
N THR A 72 -18.79 -11.70 -12.15
CA THR A 72 -17.39 -11.60 -11.75
C THR A 72 -16.88 -10.21 -12.03
N ASN A 73 -16.18 -9.62 -11.06
CA ASN A 73 -15.59 -8.30 -11.22
C ASN A 73 -14.16 -8.30 -10.70
N SER A 74 -13.33 -7.46 -11.30
CA SER A 74 -11.93 -7.29 -10.92
C SER A 74 -11.61 -5.82 -10.70
N ALA A 75 -11.16 -5.47 -9.50
CA ALA A 75 -10.79 -4.10 -9.14
C ALA A 75 -9.49 -4.13 -8.33
N GLY A 76 -8.55 -3.24 -8.67
CA GLY A 76 -7.28 -3.10 -7.94
C GLY A 76 -6.35 -4.32 -7.95
N GLY A 77 -6.66 -5.34 -8.76
CA GLY A 77 -5.95 -6.63 -8.80
C GLY A 77 -6.61 -7.73 -7.96
N ALA A 78 -7.69 -7.43 -7.23
CA ALA A 78 -8.57 -8.43 -6.65
C ALA A 78 -9.63 -8.84 -7.67
N THR A 79 -9.96 -10.12 -7.73
CA THR A 79 -11.11 -10.64 -8.50
C THR A 79 -12.08 -11.27 -7.53
N CYS A 80 -13.36 -10.89 -7.64
CA CYS A 80 -14.44 -11.47 -6.88
C CYS A 80 -15.52 -12.00 -7.81
N SER A 81 -16.00 -13.19 -7.50
CA SER A 81 -17.05 -13.89 -8.24
C SER A 81 -18.22 -14.17 -7.32
N VAL A 82 -19.40 -13.74 -7.74
CA VAL A 82 -20.70 -14.14 -7.17
C VAL A 82 -21.28 -15.22 -8.06
N SER A 83 -21.53 -16.38 -7.46
CA SER A 83 -22.13 -17.53 -8.13
C SER A 83 -23.66 -17.38 -8.23
N SER A 84 -24.29 -18.20 -9.07
CA SER A 84 -25.74 -18.17 -9.30
C SER A 84 -26.58 -18.42 -8.06
N ASP A 85 -25.99 -18.99 -7.01
CA ASP A 85 -26.65 -19.25 -5.72
C ASP A 85 -26.48 -18.07 -4.74
N GLY A 86 -25.91 -16.95 -5.19
CA GLY A 86 -25.66 -15.75 -4.39
C GLY A 86 -24.38 -15.78 -3.55
N ALA A 87 -23.61 -16.86 -3.59
CA ALA A 87 -22.35 -16.95 -2.85
C ALA A 87 -21.24 -16.16 -3.54
N ALA A 88 -20.69 -15.16 -2.83
CA ALA A 88 -19.55 -14.36 -3.23
C ALA A 88 -18.24 -14.96 -2.71
N SER A 89 -17.21 -14.97 -3.56
CA SER A 89 -15.87 -15.46 -3.23
C SER A 89 -14.79 -14.65 -3.95
N ILE A 90 -13.67 -14.43 -3.27
CA ILE A 90 -12.48 -13.82 -3.89
C ILE A 90 -11.67 -14.92 -4.57
N THR A 91 -11.46 -14.79 -5.88
CA THR A 91 -10.80 -15.79 -6.72
C THR A 91 -9.39 -15.37 -7.15
N ALA A 92 -9.05 -14.09 -7.02
CA ALA A 92 -7.68 -13.58 -7.17
C ALA A 92 -7.39 -12.44 -6.19
N GLN A 93 -6.15 -12.36 -5.72
CA GLN A 93 -5.67 -11.43 -4.71
C GLN A 93 -4.79 -10.33 -5.37
N PRO A 94 -4.86 -9.05 -4.92
CA PRO A 94 -4.01 -8.00 -5.47
C PRO A 94 -2.52 -8.29 -5.31
N ALA A 95 -1.71 -7.80 -6.25
CA ALA A 95 -0.25 -7.93 -6.20
C ALA A 95 0.32 -7.27 -4.93
N GLY A 96 1.23 -7.97 -4.24
CA GLY A 96 1.84 -7.48 -2.99
C GLY A 96 1.04 -7.77 -1.72
N CYS A 97 -0.05 -8.54 -1.82
CA CYS A 97 -0.88 -9.01 -0.70
C CYS A 97 -0.61 -10.48 -0.31
N SER A 98 0.54 -11.05 -0.70
CA SER A 98 0.93 -12.43 -0.34
C SER A 98 1.05 -12.56 1.19
N GLY A 99 0.17 -13.37 1.79
CA GLY A 99 0.09 -13.58 3.24
C GLY A 99 -1.13 -12.95 3.91
N CYS A 100 -1.85 -12.05 3.23
CA CYS A 100 -3.20 -11.66 3.63
C CYS A 100 -4.18 -12.62 2.97
N ALA A 101 -4.72 -13.61 3.69
CA ALA A 101 -5.90 -14.32 3.19
C ALA A 101 -7.10 -13.38 3.33
N VAL A 102 -7.46 -12.65 2.25
CA VAL A 102 -8.70 -11.89 2.24
C VAL A 102 -9.80 -12.85 1.78
N SER A 103 -10.48 -13.48 2.74
CA SER A 103 -11.65 -14.32 2.49
C SER A 103 -12.89 -13.50 2.73
N ALA A 104 -13.44 -12.87 1.69
CA ALA A 104 -14.79 -12.35 1.72
C ALA A 104 -15.73 -13.48 1.29
N THR A 105 -16.34 -14.16 2.27
CA THR A 105 -17.46 -15.08 2.03
C THR A 105 -18.73 -14.34 2.42
N GLY A 106 -19.47 -13.86 1.44
CA GLY A 106 -20.76 -13.20 1.64
C GLY A 106 -21.83 -13.89 0.81
N ASN A 107 -23.06 -13.95 1.31
CA ASN A 107 -24.20 -14.45 0.54
C ASN A 107 -25.13 -13.27 0.23
N VAL A 108 -25.41 -13.03 -1.05
CA VAL A 108 -26.46 -12.10 -1.49
C VAL A 108 -27.73 -12.89 -1.77
N SER A 109 -28.60 -12.98 -0.76
CA SER A 109 -29.86 -13.73 -0.83
C SER A 109 -31.04 -12.79 -0.53
N GLY A 110 -32.10 -12.88 -1.32
CA GLY A 110 -33.36 -12.17 -1.08
C GLY A 110 -33.43 -10.72 -1.59
N CYS A 111 -32.58 -10.31 -2.54
CA CYS A 111 -32.70 -9.00 -3.21
C CYS A 111 -33.90 -8.98 -4.17
N THR A 112 -35.12 -8.88 -3.66
CA THR A 112 -36.31 -8.60 -4.47
C THR A 112 -36.52 -7.10 -4.54
N GLY A 113 -36.11 -6.47 -5.63
CA GLY A 113 -36.48 -5.10 -5.95
C GLY A 113 -37.91 -5.04 -6.46
N THR A 114 -38.77 -4.28 -5.79
CA THR A 114 -39.89 -3.58 -6.42
C THR A 114 -39.48 -2.14 -6.64
#